data_AF-A0A835X2C9-F1
#
_entry.id   AF-A0A835X2C9-F1
#
_cell.length_a   1.000
_cell.length_b   1.000
_cell.length_c   1.000
_cell.angle_alpha   90.00
_cell.angle_beta   90.00
_cell.angle_gamma   90.00
#
_symmetry.space_group_name_H-M   'P 1'
#
loop_
_entity.id
_entity.type
_entity.pdbx_description
1 polymer ?
#
loop_
_entity_poly.entity_id
_entity_poly.type
_entity_poly.pdbx_seq_one_letter_code
_entity_poly.pdbx_strand_id
1 'polypeptide(L)'
;MPVINVLTKTDLIGEKLKDILKWSTNLSTLENAISQEADGETYTLTTNILRGLNLGGFAQGLIPLSNVTGEGMVNLQTALSRTINLGEEVED
;
A
#
# COMPACT_ATOMS: atom_id res chain seq x y z
N MET A 1 -15.29 -8.69 4.00
CA MET A 1 -15.25 -8.31 2.57
C MET A 1 -13.81 -8.00 2.22
N PRO A 2 -13.26 -8.55 1.14
CA PRO A 2 -11.87 -8.29 0.76
C PRO A 2 -11.67 -6.84 0.32
N VAL A 3 -10.48 -6.29 0.57
CA VAL A 3 -10.11 -4.91 0.22
C VAL A 3 -8.79 -4.95 -0.53
N ILE A 4 -8.70 -4.20 -1.63
CA ILE A 4 -7.47 -4.04 -2.42
C ILE A 4 -7.06 -2.57 -2.37
N ASN A 5 -5.88 -2.30 -1.84
CA ASN A 5 -5.35 -0.94 -1.75
C ASN A 5 -4.59 -0.59 -3.04
N VAL A 6 -4.94 0.53 -3.66
CA VAL A 6 -4.42 0.95 -4.97
C VAL A 6 -3.90 2.38 -4.88
N LEU A 7 -2.73 2.62 -5.45
CA LEU A 7 -2.17 3.96 -5.64
C LEU A 7 -2.31 4.35 -7.11
N THR A 8 -3.18 5.29 -7.41
CA THR A 8 -3.42 5.77 -8.78
C THR A 8 -2.53 6.96 -9.13
N LYS A 9 -2.46 7.30 -10.43
CA LYS A 9 -1.72 8.46 -10.97
C LYS A 9 -0.21 8.38 -10.71
N THR A 10 0.36 7.19 -10.77
CA THR A 10 1.80 6.97 -10.52
C THR A 10 2.69 7.70 -11.52
N ASP A 11 2.17 8.01 -12.69
CA ASP A 11 2.79 8.87 -13.72
C ASP A 11 3.12 10.29 -13.23
N LEU A 12 2.47 10.76 -12.15
CA LEU A 12 2.68 12.10 -11.58
C LEU A 12 3.56 12.13 -10.32
N ILE A 13 3.82 10.97 -9.71
CA ILE A 13 4.47 10.89 -8.37
C ILE A 13 6.00 10.99 -8.47
N GLY A 14 6.59 10.49 -9.57
CA GLY A 14 8.04 10.50 -9.79
C GLY A 14 8.80 9.68 -8.75
N GLU A 15 9.97 10.17 -8.31
CA GLU A 15 10.91 9.43 -7.48
C GLU A 15 10.35 9.00 -6.11
N LYS A 16 9.41 9.78 -5.55
CA LYS A 16 8.76 9.47 -4.27
C LYS A 16 7.93 8.18 -4.29
N LEU A 17 7.58 7.66 -5.48
CA LEU A 17 6.81 6.44 -5.62
C LEU A 17 7.49 5.27 -4.91
N LYS A 18 8.82 5.18 -5.02
CA LYS A 18 9.61 4.12 -4.38
C LYS A 18 9.48 4.13 -2.87
N ASP A 19 9.53 5.32 -2.26
CA ASP A 19 9.42 5.47 -0.81
C ASP A 19 8.00 5.15 -0.34
N ILE A 20 6.98 5.61 -1.05
CA ILE A 20 5.57 5.31 -0.74
C ILE A 20 5.31 3.79 -0.77
N LEU A 21 5.79 3.10 -1.80
CA LEU A 21 5.64 1.64 -1.90
C LEU A 21 6.39 0.91 -0.77
N LYS A 22 7.57 1.39 -0.40
CA LYS A 22 8.34 0.84 0.73
C LYS A 22 7.62 1.04 2.06
N TRP A 23 7.09 2.24 2.30
CA TRP A 23 6.29 2.54 3.49
C TRP A 23 5.04 1.67 3.61
N SER A 24 4.39 1.38 2.48
CA SER A 24 3.15 0.58 2.46
C SER A 24 3.33 -0.89 2.85
N THR A 25 4.55 -1.42 2.73
CA THR A 25 4.88 -2.83 3.02
C THR A 25 5.77 -2.98 4.25
N ASN A 26 6.36 -1.89 4.74
CA ASN A 26 7.27 -1.91 5.89
C ASN A 26 6.99 -0.72 6.81
N LEU A 27 6.20 -0.96 7.85
CA LEU A 27 5.80 0.08 8.81
C LEU A 27 6.97 0.67 9.59
N SER A 28 8.07 -0.07 9.80
CA SER A 28 9.28 0.49 10.43
C SER A 28 9.93 1.56 9.55
N THR A 29 9.85 1.40 8.22
CA THR A 29 10.38 2.42 7.30
C THR A 29 9.50 3.67 7.24
N LEU A 30 8.19 3.50 7.40
CA LEU A 30 7.25 4.61 7.52
C LEU A 30 7.42 5.34 8.85
N GLU A 31 7.52 4.61 9.97
CA GLU A 31 7.80 5.16 11.30
C GLU A 31 9.10 5.97 11.32
N ASN A 32 10.17 5.45 10.68
CA ASN A 32 11.42 6.18 10.57
C ASN A 32 11.23 7.50 9.79
N ALA A 33 10.50 7.50 8.66
CA ALA A 33 10.23 8.72 7.90
C ALA A 33 9.45 9.75 8.74
N ILE A 34 8.42 9.31 9.47
CA ILE A 34 7.63 10.17 10.37
C ILE A 34 8.50 10.77 11.47
N SER A 35 9.46 10.03 12.03
CA SER A 35 10.36 10.55 13.07
C SER A 35 11.24 11.72 12.60
N GLN A 36 11.42 11.89 11.29
CA GLN A 36 12.16 12.99 10.70
C GLN A 36 11.30 14.23 10.42
N GLU A 37 9.97 14.10 10.44
CA GLU A 37 9.03 15.16 10.08
C GLU A 37 8.13 15.62 11.23
N ALA A 38 7.91 14.77 12.24
CA ALA A 38 7.04 15.04 13.37
C ALA A 38 7.73 14.68 14.68
N ASP A 39 7.48 15.48 15.73
CA ASP A 39 7.98 15.28 17.07
C ASP A 39 6.85 15.24 18.12
N GLY A 40 7.24 15.07 19.38
CA GLY A 40 6.34 15.17 20.53
C GLY A 40 5.06 14.32 20.44
N GLU A 41 3.92 14.99 20.59
CA GLU A 41 2.60 14.36 20.62
C GLU A 41 2.20 13.76 19.26
N THR A 42 2.53 14.44 18.16
CA THR A 42 2.20 13.97 16.80
C THR A 42 2.94 12.67 16.49
N TYR A 43 4.23 12.59 16.84
CA TYR A 43 4.99 11.35 16.72
C TYR A 43 4.38 10.22 17.57
N THR A 44 4.05 10.51 18.83
CA THR A 44 3.47 9.53 19.76
C THR A 44 2.12 9.00 19.27
N LEU A 45 1.24 9.87 18.78
CA LEU A 45 -0.04 9.46 18.23
C LEU A 45 0.15 8.58 16.98
N THR A 46 1.02 9.01 16.06
CA THR A 46 1.22 8.32 14.79
C THR A 46 1.83 6.93 14.99
N THR A 47 2.83 6.80 15.86
CA THR A 47 3.44 5.50 16.19
C THR A 47 2.46 4.53 16.85
N ASN A 48 1.55 5.03 17.70
CA ASN A 48 0.50 4.21 18.28
C ASN A 48 -0.50 3.71 17.21
N ILE A 49 -0.87 4.55 16.25
CA ILE A 49 -1.70 4.15 15.10
C ILE A 49 -0.97 3.08 14.26
N LEU A 50 0.29 3.30 13.92
CA LEU A 50 1.09 2.35 13.14
C LEU A 50 1.20 0.99 13.83
N ARG A 51 1.39 0.97 15.16
CA ARG A 51 1.40 -0.28 15.93
C ARG A 51 0.06 -1.02 15.83
N GLY A 52 -1.06 -0.30 15.94
CA GLY A 52 -2.40 -0.86 15.75
C GLY A 52 -2.60 -1.46 14.35
N LEU A 53 -2.15 -0.75 13.31
CA LEU A 53 -2.21 -1.22 11.93
C LEU A 53 -1.34 -2.48 11.71
N ASN A 54 -0.16 -2.53 12.34
CA ASN A 54 0.73 -3.68 12.25
C ASN A 54 0.10 -4.94 12.86
N LEU A 55 -0.44 -4.82 14.08
CA LEU A 55 -1.11 -5.93 14.77
C LEU A 55 -2.37 -6.41 14.02
N GLY A 56 -3.04 -5.50 13.31
CA GLY A 56 -4.20 -5.83 12.47
C GLY A 56 -3.87 -6.40 11.09
N GLY A 57 -2.59 -6.54 10.72
CA GLY A 57 -2.19 -7.11 9.42
C GLY A 57 -2.51 -6.20 8.22
N PHE A 58 -2.53 -4.88 8.42
CA PHE A 58 -2.89 -3.90 7.38
C PHE A 58 -1.71 -3.48 6.48
N ALA A 59 -0.49 -3.95 6.74
CA ALA A 59 0.70 -3.68 5.93
C ALA A 59 0.78 -4.56 4.67
N GLN A 60 -0.29 -4.60 3.88
CA GLN A 60 -0.42 -5.47 2.69
C GLN A 60 0.19 -4.86 1.42
N GLY A 61 0.67 -3.61 1.49
CA GLY A 61 1.18 -2.89 0.33
C GLY A 61 0.11 -2.20 -0.50
N LEU A 62 0.57 -1.50 -1.53
CA LEU A 62 -0.25 -0.81 -2.53
C LEU A 62 0.03 -1.39 -3.91
N ILE A 63 -1.00 -1.52 -4.74
CA ILE A 63 -0.83 -1.75 -6.18
C ILE A 63 -0.65 -0.39 -6.87
N PRO A 64 0.56 -0.04 -7.36
CA PRO A 64 0.76 1.18 -8.13
C PRO A 64 0.15 1.03 -9.52
N LEU A 65 -0.60 2.04 -9.98
CA LEU A 65 -1.09 2.10 -11.35
C LEU A 65 -1.23 3.52 -11.89
N SER A 66 -1.20 3.61 -13.22
CA SER A 66 -1.59 4.81 -13.96
C SER A 66 -2.66 4.46 -14.99
N ASN A 67 -3.79 5.17 -14.91
CA ASN A 67 -4.83 5.07 -15.93
C ASN A 67 -4.44 5.80 -17.23
N VAL A 68 -3.43 6.67 -17.20
CA VAL A 68 -2.95 7.40 -18.38
C VAL A 68 -2.02 6.51 -19.20
N THR A 69 -1.10 5.79 -18.54
CA THR A 69 -0.12 4.93 -19.24
C THR A 69 -0.55 3.48 -19.34
N GLY A 70 -1.53 3.04 -18.54
CA GLY A 70 -1.95 1.64 -18.41
C GLY A 70 -1.02 0.81 -17.51
N GLU A 71 0.05 1.39 -16.98
CA GLU A 71 0.97 0.70 -16.06
C GLU A 71 0.22 0.22 -14.81
N GLY A 72 0.54 -1.00 -14.35
CA GLY A 72 -0.02 -1.57 -13.12
C GLY A 72 -1.43 -2.15 -13.25
N MET A 73 -2.13 -1.96 -14.37
CA MET A 73 -3.49 -2.46 -14.58
C MET A 73 -3.59 -3.99 -14.56
N VAL A 74 -2.59 -4.70 -15.12
CA VAL A 74 -2.51 -6.17 -15.08
C VAL A 74 -2.34 -6.69 -13.64
N ASN A 75 -1.57 -5.98 -12.80
CA ASN A 75 -1.39 -6.34 -11.39
C ASN A 75 -2.71 -6.19 -10.63
N LEU A 76 -3.46 -5.11 -10.90
CA LEU A 76 -4.78 -4.90 -10.31
C LEU A 76 -5.77 -5.98 -10.75
N GLN A 77 -5.82 -6.29 -12.04
CA GLN A 77 -6.68 -7.35 -12.58
C GLN A 77 -6.35 -8.71 -11.93
N THR A 78 -5.07 -9.05 -11.80
CA THR A 78 -4.63 -10.29 -11.14
C THR A 78 -5.08 -10.33 -9.67
N ALA A 79 -4.93 -9.22 -8.94
CA ALA A 79 -5.35 -9.13 -7.54
C ALA A 79 -6.88 -9.28 -7.39
N LEU A 80 -7.65 -8.66 -8.29
CA LEU A 80 -9.10 -8.79 -8.33
C LEU A 80 -9.53 -10.23 -8.64
N SER A 81 -8.94 -10.87 -9.66
CA SER A 81 -9.24 -12.27 -9.99
C SER A 81 -8.98 -13.21 -8.83
N ARG A 82 -7.83 -13.08 -8.15
CA ARG A 82 -7.52 -13.87 -6.94
C ARG A 82 -8.52 -13.63 -5.82
N THR A 83 -8.93 -12.37 -5.65
CA THR A 83 -9.86 -11.97 -4.60
C THR A 83 -11.28 -12.51 -4.84
N ILE A 84 -11.74 -12.46 -6.10
CA ILE A 84 -13.08 -12.89 -6.51
C ILE A 84 -13.17 -14.42 -6.52
N ASN A 85 -12.15 -15.10 -7.05
CA ASN A 85 -12.14 -16.55 -7.17
C ASN A 85 -11.66 -17.26 -5.89
N LEU A 86 -11.47 -16.53 -4.78
CA LEU A 86 -10.88 -17.05 -3.54
C LEU A 86 -9.52 -17.76 -3.73
N GLY A 87 -8.84 -17.52 -4.86
CA GLY A 87 -7.59 -18.19 -5.22
C GLY A 87 -7.73 -19.48 -6.03
N GLU A 88 -8.93 -19.87 -6.44
CA GLU A 88 -9.14 -21.02 -7.34
C GLU A 88 -8.96 -20.62 -8.82
N GLU A 89 -8.30 -21.47 -9.60
CA GLU A 89 -8.30 -21.35 -11.06
C GLU A 89 -9.68 -21.78 -11.57
N VAL A 90 -10.26 -20.98 -12.47
CA VAL A 90 -11.52 -21.34 -13.11
C VAL A 90 -11.17 -22.44 -14.13
N GLU A 91 -11.52 -23.69 -13.84
CA GLU A 91 -11.47 -24.75 -14.86
C GLU A 91 -12.60 -24.51 -15.89
N ASP A 92 -12.27 -24.68 -17.17
CA ASP A 92 -13.15 -24.49 -18.33
C ASP A 92 -14.42 -25.36 -18.32
#